data_AF-A0A6A4NIC3-F1
#
_entry.id   AF-A0A6A4NIC3-F1
#
_cell.length_a   1.000
_cell.length_b   1.000
_cell.length_c   1.000
_cell.angle_alpha   90.00
_cell.angle_beta   90.00
_cell.angle_gamma   90.00
#
_symmetry.space_group_name_H-M   'P 1'
#
loop_
_entity.id
_entity.type
_entity.pdbx_description
1 polymer ?
#
loop_
_entity_poly.entity_id
_entity_poly.type
_entity_poly.pdbx_seq_one_letter_code
_entity_poly.pdbx_strand_id
1 'polypeptide(L)'
;MQKHLWRTVIRNQQLDLEKECNYVFAINVRRRIVPPLPDTYFGNALTVGVIGMKAGELLLEGGLGKGALEMHKMIASCSDEKLKILYASWVGPPTMFHSGSGGLSNMLATISSPRFNVY
;
A
#
# COMPACT_ATOMS: atom_id res chain seq x y z
N MET A 1 -12.65 3.16 6.56
CA MET A 1 -13.15 3.22 5.17
C MET A 1 -12.36 2.27 4.24
N GLN A 2 -11.06 2.49 4.05
CA GLN A 2 -10.17 1.70 3.15
C GLN A 2 -10.30 0.17 3.27
N LYS A 3 -10.21 -0.39 4.49
CA LYS A 3 -10.36 -1.84 4.72
C LYS A 3 -11.72 -2.42 4.29
N HIS A 4 -12.81 -1.65 4.48
CA HIS A 4 -14.16 -2.10 4.10
C HIS A 4 -14.36 -2.08 2.58
N LEU A 5 -13.76 -1.10 1.90
CA LEU A 5 -13.75 -1.04 0.44
C LEU A 5 -13.02 -2.26 -0.14
N TRP A 6 -11.86 -2.61 0.40
CA TRP A 6 -11.11 -3.79 -0.02
C TRP A 6 -11.92 -5.08 0.07
N ARG A 7 -12.52 -5.35 1.23
CA ARG A 7 -13.38 -6.53 1.41
C ARG A 7 -14.58 -6.54 0.47
N THR A 8 -15.17 -5.38 0.19
CA THR A 8 -16.34 -5.28 -0.72
C THR A 8 -15.95 -5.62 -2.15
N VAL A 9 -14.82 -5.07 -2.63
CA VAL A 9 -14.28 -5.37 -3.97
C VAL A 9 -13.95 -6.85 -4.09
N ILE A 10 -13.21 -7.42 -3.13
CA ILE A 10 -12.84 -8.85 -3.16
C ILE A 10 -14.07 -9.76 -3.09
N ARG A 11 -15.07 -9.42 -2.29
CA ARG A 11 -16.34 -10.18 -2.23
C ARG A 11 -17.05 -10.21 -3.59
N ASN A 12 -17.10 -9.08 -4.29
CA ASN A 12 -17.77 -8.99 -5.60
C ASN A 12 -16.98 -9.67 -6.73
N GLN A 13 -15.67 -9.83 -6.58
CA GLN A 13 -14.82 -10.52 -7.56
C GLN A 13 -14.98 -12.06 -7.53
N GLN A 14 -15.65 -12.62 -6.51
CA GLN A 14 -15.89 -14.06 -6.36
C GLN A 14 -14.61 -14.89 -6.55
N LEU A 15 -13.50 -14.41 -5.97
CA LEU A 15 -12.22 -15.09 -6.05
C LEU A 15 -12.27 -16.42 -5.31
N ASP A 16 -11.48 -17.39 -5.77
CA ASP A 16 -11.14 -18.58 -4.98
C ASP A 16 -10.59 -18.12 -3.60
N LEU A 17 -11.07 -18.76 -2.53
CA LEU A 17 -10.71 -18.41 -1.16
C LEU A 17 -9.21 -18.54 -0.88
N GLU A 18 -8.52 -19.43 -1.60
CA GLU A 18 -7.08 -19.63 -1.49
C GLU A 18 -6.27 -18.64 -2.34
N LYS A 19 -6.93 -17.88 -3.22
CA LYS A 19 -6.27 -16.93 -4.11
C LYS A 19 -5.79 -15.71 -3.32
N GLU A 20 -4.56 -15.29 -3.59
CA GLU A 20 -4.00 -14.07 -3.02
C GLU A 20 -4.70 -12.82 -3.58
N CYS A 21 -5.02 -11.89 -2.70
CA CYS A 21 -5.53 -10.58 -3.00
C CYS A 21 -4.65 -9.51 -2.36
N ASN A 22 -4.43 -8.43 -3.09
CA ASN A 22 -3.45 -7.42 -2.73
C ASN A 22 -4.12 -6.07 -2.49
N TYR A 23 -3.67 -5.37 -1.45
CA TYR A 23 -4.05 -3.99 -1.19
C TYR A 23 -2.84 -3.09 -1.28
N VAL A 24 -2.98 -2.03 -2.06
CA VAL A 24 -1.92 -1.06 -2.34
C VAL A 24 -2.30 0.31 -1.83
N PHE A 25 -1.36 0.96 -1.14
CA PHE A 25 -1.61 2.26 -0.55
C PHE A 25 -0.35 3.13 -0.54
N ALA A 26 -0.56 4.44 -0.66
CA ALA A 26 0.52 5.42 -0.57
C ALA A 26 0.87 5.71 0.89
N ILE A 27 2.17 5.78 1.19
CA ILE A 27 2.72 6.13 2.50
C ILE A 27 3.42 7.49 2.36
N ASN A 28 2.99 8.48 3.13
CA ASN A 28 3.68 9.78 3.18
C ASN A 28 5.00 9.63 3.94
N VAL A 29 6.09 10.07 3.31
CA VAL A 29 7.45 9.92 3.85
C VAL A 29 8.12 11.24 4.23
N ARG A 30 7.45 12.39 4.07
CA ARG A 30 8.03 13.72 4.35
C ARG A 30 8.66 13.81 5.74
N ARG A 31 7.97 13.30 6.76
CA ARG A 31 8.44 13.29 8.16
C ARG A 31 9.29 12.07 8.54
N ARG A 32 9.51 11.14 7.60
CA ARG A 32 10.26 9.89 7.82
C ARG A 32 11.68 9.94 7.27
N ILE A 33 11.94 10.84 6.33
CA ILE A 33 13.28 11.13 5.82
C ILE A 33 14.04 11.96 6.86
N VAL A 34 15.35 11.78 6.95
CA VAL A 34 16.24 12.53 7.86
C VAL A 34 17.29 13.32 7.04
N PRO A 35 17.27 14.68 7.13
CA PRO A 35 16.33 15.50 7.88
C PRO A 35 14.91 15.50 7.27
N PRO A 36 13.85 15.74 8.07
CA PRO A 36 12.48 15.82 7.56
C PRO A 36 12.35 16.85 6.44
N LEU A 37 11.56 16.51 5.42
CA LEU A 37 11.26 17.45 4.34
C LEU A 37 10.41 18.62 4.89
N PRO A 38 10.67 19.86 4.45
CA PRO A 38 9.84 21.01 4.80
C PRO A 38 8.38 20.79 4.39
N ASP A 39 7.43 21.35 5.14
CA ASP A 39 6.02 21.32 4.76
C ASP A 39 5.74 22.05 3.43
N THR A 40 6.64 22.97 3.03
CA THR A 40 6.61 23.68 1.73
C THR A 40 7.19 22.87 0.56
N TYR A 41 7.69 21.65 0.79
CA TYR A 41 8.21 20.80 -0.27
C TYR A 41 7.09 20.39 -1.25
N PHE A 42 7.16 20.94 -2.47
CA PHE A 42 6.13 20.74 -3.50
C PHE A 42 6.21 19.37 -4.20
N GLY A 43 7.38 18.72 -4.15
CA GLY A 43 7.61 17.46 -4.84
C GLY A 43 6.84 16.26 -4.26
N ASN A 44 6.86 15.15 -4.98
CA ASN A 44 6.33 13.88 -4.52
C ASN A 44 7.25 13.28 -3.45
N ALA A 45 6.69 13.09 -2.25
CA ALA A 45 7.36 12.45 -1.12
C ALA A 45 6.46 11.35 -0.55
N LEU A 46 6.36 10.26 -1.31
CA LEU A 46 5.65 9.06 -0.92
C LEU A 46 6.43 7.80 -1.32
N THR A 47 6.09 6.69 -0.66
CA THR A 47 6.40 5.35 -1.12
C THR A 47 5.11 4.53 -1.20
N VAL A 48 5.15 3.38 -1.87
CA VAL A 48 3.99 2.49 -2.06
C VAL A 48 4.14 1.28 -1.15
N GLY A 49 3.14 1.06 -0.30
CA GLY A 49 2.99 -0.18 0.47
C GLY A 49 2.08 -1.15 -0.26
N VAL A 50 2.43 -2.43 -0.23
CA VAL A 50 1.61 -3.54 -0.74
C VAL A 50 1.45 -4.55 0.39
N ILE A 51 0.23 -4.96 0.68
CA ILE A 51 -0.04 -6.11 1.55
C ILE A 51 -0.83 -7.16 0.79
N GLY A 52 -0.51 -8.43 1.03
CA GLY A 52 -1.19 -9.58 0.46
C GLY A 52 -1.92 -10.38 1.54
N MET A 53 -3.10 -10.89 1.20
CA MET A 53 -3.86 -11.83 2.03
C MET A 53 -4.61 -12.82 1.13
N LYS A 54 -4.91 -14.02 1.63
CA LYS A 54 -5.86 -14.91 0.95
C LYS A 54 -7.26 -14.31 0.98
N ALA A 55 -8.02 -14.46 -0.10
CA ALA A 55 -9.39 -13.94 -0.20
C ALA A 55 -10.29 -14.47 0.93
N GLY A 56 -10.18 -15.76 1.27
CA GLY A 56 -10.91 -16.37 2.37
C GLY A 56 -10.60 -15.71 3.72
N GLU A 57 -9.32 -15.48 4.02
CA GLU A 57 -8.91 -14.82 5.26
C GLU A 57 -9.48 -13.40 5.40
N LEU A 58 -9.51 -12.63 4.31
CA LEU A 58 -10.07 -11.27 4.30
C LEU A 58 -11.59 -11.28 4.52
N LEU A 59 -12.27 -12.30 4.02
CA LEU A 59 -13.74 -12.42 4.06
C LEU A 59 -14.27 -12.94 5.41
N LEU A 60 -13.44 -13.64 6.19
CA LEU A 60 -13.78 -14.12 7.54
C LEU A 60 -13.93 -12.99 8.57
N GLU A 61 -14.57 -13.32 9.70
CA GLU A 61 -14.59 -12.43 10.86
C GLU A 61 -13.15 -12.18 11.35
N GLY A 62 -12.83 -10.93 11.70
CA GLY A 62 -11.46 -10.53 12.07
C GLY A 62 -10.50 -10.31 10.90
N GLY A 63 -10.83 -10.73 9.67
CA GLY A 63 -9.99 -10.56 8.48
C GLY A 63 -9.62 -9.09 8.19
N LEU A 64 -10.59 -8.19 8.36
CA LEU A 64 -10.36 -6.74 8.29
C LEU A 64 -9.39 -6.20 9.34
N GLY A 65 -9.38 -6.82 10.53
CA GLY A 65 -8.46 -6.47 11.61
C GLY A 65 -7.03 -6.92 11.29
N LYS A 66 -6.87 -8.15 10.80
CA LYS A 66 -5.59 -8.68 10.32
C LYS A 66 -5.02 -7.82 9.19
N GLY A 67 -5.83 -7.50 8.18
CA GLY A 67 -5.41 -6.61 7.09
C GLY A 67 -4.99 -5.23 7.58
N ALA A 68 -5.73 -4.62 8.51
CA ALA A 68 -5.35 -3.34 9.10
C ALA A 68 -4.04 -3.42 9.91
N LEU A 69 -3.80 -4.52 10.61
CA LEU A 69 -2.56 -4.76 11.33
C LEU A 69 -1.37 -4.88 10.38
N GLU A 70 -1.51 -5.60 9.27
CA GLU A 70 -0.44 -5.72 8.25
C GLU A 70 -0.16 -4.37 7.58
N MET A 71 -1.20 -3.58 7.25
CA MET A 71 -1.01 -2.21 6.78
C MET A 71 -0.23 -1.37 7.80
N HIS A 72 -0.58 -1.45 9.09
CA HIS A 72 0.11 -0.72 10.14
C HIS A 72 1.57 -1.12 10.27
N LYS A 73 1.88 -2.43 10.29
CA LYS A 73 3.25 -2.95 10.33
C LYS A 73 4.07 -2.43 9.15
N MET A 74 3.51 -2.49 7.93
CA MET A 74 4.16 -1.97 6.73
C MET A 74 4.50 -0.48 6.86
N ILE A 75 3.51 0.34 7.28
CA ILE A 75 3.69 1.78 7.53
C ILE A 75 4.76 2.04 8.61
N ALA A 76 4.72 1.30 9.71
CA ALA A 76 5.67 1.44 10.81
C ALA A 76 7.10 1.08 10.38
N SER A 77 7.23 0.07 9.51
CA SER A 77 8.53 -0.40 9.02
C SER A 77 9.23 0.55 8.04
N CYS A 78 8.55 1.60 7.57
CA CYS A 78 9.08 2.59 6.65
C CYS A 78 10.01 3.57 7.38
N SER A 79 11.32 3.34 7.29
CA SER A 79 12.39 4.14 7.89
C SER A 79 13.20 4.92 6.85
N ASP A 80 13.97 5.91 7.30
CA ASP A 80 14.86 6.73 6.46
C ASP A 80 15.85 5.87 5.67
N GLU A 81 16.45 4.86 6.28
CA GLU A 81 17.46 3.99 5.64
C GLU A 81 16.85 3.23 4.46
N LYS A 82 15.65 2.65 4.66
CA LYS A 82 14.93 1.94 3.59
C LYS A 82 14.53 2.88 2.46
N LEU A 83 14.15 4.12 2.80
CA LEU A 83 13.77 5.12 1.80
C LEU A 83 14.98 5.57 0.98
N LYS A 84 16.15 5.76 1.60
CA LYS A 84 17.39 6.10 0.89
C LYS A 84 17.80 4.98 -0.09
N ILE A 85 17.70 3.73 0.33
CA ILE A 85 17.96 2.57 -0.55
C ILE A 85 16.97 2.56 -1.72
N LEU A 86 15.67 2.75 -1.45
CA LEU A 86 14.63 2.78 -2.49
C LEU A 86 14.85 3.93 -3.48
N TYR A 87 15.12 5.15 -3.00
CA TYR A 87 15.35 6.28 -3.90
C TYR A 87 16.67 6.17 -4.67
N ALA A 88 17.71 5.61 -4.06
CA ALA A 88 18.96 5.33 -4.77
C ALA A 88 18.76 4.33 -5.92
N SER A 89 17.90 3.31 -5.74
CA SER A 89 17.61 2.36 -6.82
C SER A 89 16.84 2.99 -8.00
N TRP A 90 16.14 4.11 -7.79
CA TRP A 90 15.43 4.83 -8.84
C TRP A 90 16.35 5.62 -9.78
N VAL A 91 17.57 5.94 -9.34
CA VAL A 91 18.56 6.66 -10.16
C VAL A 91 19.21 5.71 -11.20
N GLY A 92 19.15 4.40 -10.95
CA GLY A 92 19.61 3.37 -11.88
C GLY A 92 18.66 3.13 -13.06
N PRO A 93 18.99 2.20 -13.97
CA PRO A 93 18.07 1.80 -15.04
C PRO A 93 16.72 1.38 -14.45
N PRO A 94 15.60 1.83 -15.04
CA PRO A 94 14.28 1.64 -14.46
C PRO A 94 14.02 0.15 -14.27
N THR A 95 13.79 -0.25 -13.02
CA THR A 95 13.28 -1.59 -12.75
C THR A 95 11.83 -1.59 -13.18
N MET A 96 11.55 -2.11 -14.38
CA MET A 96 10.17 -2.26 -14.82
C MET A 96 9.46 -3.17 -13.84
N PHE A 97 8.39 -2.67 -13.21
CA PHE A 97 7.42 -3.51 -12.51
C PHE A 97 6.90 -4.52 -13.53
N HIS A 98 7.50 -5.72 -13.54
CA HIS A 98 6.89 -6.87 -14.16
C HIS A 98 5.66 -7.15 -13.31
N SER A 99 4.50 -6.70 -13.79
CA SER A 99 3.23 -7.23 -13.33
C SER A 99 3.32 -8.73 -13.63
N GLY A 100 3.65 -9.53 -12.61
CA GLY A 100 3.66 -10.98 -12.72
C GLY A 100 2.32 -11.44 -13.30
N SER A 101 2.34 -12.58 -13.98
CA SER A 101 1.25 -13.16 -14.79
C SER A 101 -0.12 -13.36 -14.10
N GLY A 102 -0.32 -12.88 -12.87
CA GLY A 102 -1.62 -12.70 -12.25
C GLY A 102 -2.08 -11.25 -12.39
N GLY A 103 -3.00 -10.99 -13.34
CA GLY A 103 -3.49 -9.64 -13.64
C GLY A 103 -4.02 -8.86 -12.43
N LEU A 104 -4.22 -7.56 -12.65
CA LEU A 104 -4.81 -6.56 -11.72
C LEU A 104 -6.17 -6.97 -11.11
N SER A 105 -6.75 -8.09 -11.51
CA SER A 105 -8.08 -8.55 -11.10
C SER A 105 -8.23 -8.78 -9.61
N ASN A 106 -7.14 -8.91 -8.85
CA ASN A 106 -7.17 -9.14 -7.40
C ASN A 106 -6.54 -8.00 -6.57
N MET A 107 -6.29 -6.86 -7.20
CA MET A 107 -5.53 -5.77 -6.61
C MET A 107 -6.42 -4.54 -6.45
N LEU A 108 -6.44 -3.95 -5.25
CA LEU A 108 -7.10 -2.67 -5.01
C LEU A 108 -6.07 -1.65 -4.52
N ALA A 109 -6.00 -0.50 -5.20
CA ALA A 109 -5.13 0.60 -4.82
C ALA A 109 -5.94 1.79 -4.29
N THR A 110 -5.49 2.41 -3.20
CA THR A 110 -5.99 3.71 -2.75
C THR A 110 -4.84 4.69 -2.54
N ILE A 111 -4.92 5.84 -3.19
CA ILE A 111 -3.87 6.89 -3.16
C ILE A 111 -4.30 8.07 -2.28
N SER A 112 -5.59 8.18 -1.94
CA SER A 112 -6.15 9.26 -1.11
C SER A 112 -5.69 9.19 0.35
N SER A 113 -5.53 10.35 1.00
CA SER A 113 -5.28 10.45 2.44
C SER A 113 -6.33 11.31 3.14
N PRO A 114 -6.92 10.86 4.28
CA PRO A 114 -7.84 11.67 5.08
C PRO A 114 -7.24 12.98 5.62
N ARG A 115 -5.91 13.13 5.56
CA ARG A 115 -5.21 14.35 6.01
C ARG A 115 -5.36 15.53 5.06
N PHE A 116 -5.69 15.27 3.80
CA PHE A 116 -5.93 16.34 2.83
C PHE A 116 -7.42 16.59 2.78
N ASN A 117 -7.86 17.69 3.40
CA ASN A 117 -9.20 18.19 3.17
C ASN A 117 -9.21 18.93 1.83
N VAL A 118 -9.83 18.31 0.83
CA VAL A 118 -9.96 18.87 -0.53
C VAL A 118 -11.27 19.65 -0.70
N TYR A 119 -12.10 19.73 0.35
CA TYR A 119 -13.42 20.34 0.35
C TYR A 119 -13.59 21.33 1.50
#